data_AF-A0A378JK55-F1
#
_entry.id   AF-A0A378JK55-F1
#
_cell.length_a   1.000
_cell.length_b   1.000
_cell.length_c   1.000
_cell.angle_alpha   90.00
_cell.angle_beta   90.00
_cell.angle_gamma   90.00
#
_symmetry.space_group_name_H-M   'P 1'
#
loop_
_entity.id
_entity.type
_entity.pdbx_description
1 polymer ?
#
loop_
_entity_poly.entity_id
_entity_poly.type
_entity_poly.pdbx_seq_one_letter_code
_entity_poly.pdbx_strand_id
1 'polypeptide(L)'
;MSIENKNEQVRNAWVAINKLKPKEKYKRLKALSFQLDLSEQISLEDIELYAAIINSAKKIAGYPSHLNKKLQQLAHLRLKLLGIDLSDLQIVFKESFFINVEAAAIGIADLAFLQQEIELNNEEIKQVISQGERLCFSTAADGTFKVQVRIVNLEYPVFSEKENKNLVAYSDILTLQLPTGALVITDYFSITPEKTIKVPSGQYRVCFNLNKQGTYIICLAKINSETEIINNDTDIPTLE
;
A
#
# COMPACT_ATOMS: atom_id res chain seq x y z
N MET A 1 -15.17 6.09 -30.84
CA MET A 1 -15.85 5.09 -29.99
C MET A 1 -16.06 5.74 -28.63
N SER A 2 -17.31 5.89 -28.19
CA SER A 2 -17.66 6.60 -26.95
C SER A 2 -17.14 5.87 -25.71
N ILE A 3 -16.78 6.64 -24.68
CA ILE A 3 -16.13 6.19 -23.44
C ILE A 3 -17.06 5.34 -22.57
N GLU A 4 -18.37 5.60 -22.57
CA GLU A 4 -19.39 4.78 -21.89
C GLU A 4 -19.27 3.29 -22.26
N ASN A 5 -18.93 3.01 -23.52
CA ASN A 5 -18.80 1.64 -24.02
C ASN A 5 -17.61 0.89 -23.39
N LYS A 6 -16.54 1.57 -22.98
CA LYS A 6 -15.37 0.92 -22.36
C LYS A 6 -15.61 0.52 -20.91
N ASN A 7 -16.16 1.40 -20.09
CA ASN A 7 -16.39 1.11 -18.67
C ASN A 7 -17.49 0.05 -18.52
N GLU A 8 -18.50 0.09 -19.38
CA GLU A 8 -19.53 -0.96 -19.47
C GLU A 8 -18.94 -2.30 -19.92
N GLN A 9 -18.00 -2.31 -20.88
CA GLN A 9 -17.26 -3.52 -21.25
C GLN A 9 -16.46 -4.09 -20.06
N VAL A 10 -15.80 -3.26 -19.26
CA VAL A 10 -15.06 -3.70 -18.06
C VAL A 10 -16.03 -4.28 -17.03
N ARG A 11 -17.18 -3.64 -16.78
CA ARG A 11 -18.22 -4.15 -15.87
C ARG A 11 -18.74 -5.51 -16.33
N ASN A 12 -19.09 -5.63 -17.61
CA ASN A 12 -19.58 -6.89 -18.19
C ASN A 12 -18.51 -8.00 -18.14
N ALA A 13 -17.24 -7.65 -18.43
CA ALA A 13 -16.13 -8.58 -18.33
C ALA A 13 -15.93 -9.04 -16.88
N TRP A 14 -15.99 -8.13 -15.91
CA TRP A 14 -15.86 -8.45 -14.49
C TRP A 14 -16.96 -9.41 -14.01
N VAL A 15 -18.22 -9.14 -14.36
CA VAL A 15 -19.36 -10.02 -14.05
C VAL A 15 -19.18 -11.40 -14.70
N ALA A 16 -18.74 -11.46 -15.95
CA ALA A 16 -18.50 -12.72 -16.65
C ALA A 16 -17.35 -13.52 -16.02
N ILE A 17 -16.24 -12.86 -15.65
CA ILE A 17 -15.07 -13.50 -15.03
C ILE A 17 -15.43 -14.14 -13.68
N ASN A 18 -16.29 -13.51 -12.90
CA ASN A 18 -16.72 -14.03 -11.60
C ASN A 18 -17.56 -15.31 -11.69
N LYS A 19 -18.08 -15.67 -12.87
CA LYS A 19 -18.80 -16.93 -13.12
C LYS A 19 -17.88 -18.06 -13.60
N LEU A 20 -16.59 -17.80 -13.82
CA LEU A 20 -15.64 -18.78 -14.36
C LEU A 20 -15.04 -19.67 -13.27
N LYS A 21 -14.54 -20.84 -13.68
CA LYS A 21 -13.74 -21.73 -12.83
C LYS A 21 -12.41 -21.06 -12.43
N PRO A 22 -11.80 -21.40 -11.28
CA PRO A 22 -10.64 -20.70 -10.72
C PRO A 22 -9.47 -20.48 -11.69
N LYS A 23 -9.05 -21.51 -12.44
CA LYS A 23 -7.94 -21.41 -13.41
C LYS A 23 -8.21 -20.42 -14.55
N GLU A 24 -9.44 -20.39 -15.07
CA GLU A 24 -9.83 -19.48 -16.15
C GLU A 24 -10.07 -18.07 -15.64
N LYS A 25 -10.66 -17.97 -14.43
CA LYS A 25 -10.84 -16.71 -13.70
C LYS A 25 -9.51 -16.00 -13.54
N TYR A 26 -8.46 -16.70 -13.10
CA TYR A 26 -7.12 -16.13 -12.96
C TYR A 26 -6.59 -15.47 -14.24
N LYS A 27 -6.55 -16.24 -15.34
CA LYS A 27 -5.97 -15.77 -16.61
C LYS A 27 -6.70 -14.52 -17.12
N ARG A 28 -8.03 -14.52 -17.05
CA ARG A 28 -8.84 -13.40 -17.52
C ARG A 28 -8.78 -12.19 -16.59
N LEU A 29 -8.74 -12.42 -15.28
CA LEU A 29 -8.63 -11.34 -14.30
C LEU A 29 -7.30 -10.61 -14.40
N LYS A 30 -6.21 -11.36 -14.55
CA LYS A 30 -4.89 -10.80 -14.81
C LYS A 30 -4.92 -9.92 -16.07
N ALA A 31 -5.43 -10.44 -17.18
CA ALA A 31 -5.54 -9.68 -18.43
C ALA A 31 -6.38 -8.40 -18.28
N LEU A 32 -7.55 -8.49 -17.61
CA LEU A 32 -8.43 -7.34 -17.39
C LEU A 32 -7.74 -6.25 -16.57
N SER A 33 -7.02 -6.63 -15.49
CA SER A 33 -6.29 -5.67 -14.65
C SER A 33 -5.23 -4.88 -15.43
N PHE A 34 -4.59 -5.49 -16.44
CA PHE A 34 -3.64 -4.80 -17.31
C PHE A 34 -4.32 -3.83 -18.28
N GLN A 35 -5.53 -4.15 -18.74
CA GLN A 35 -6.27 -3.37 -19.74
C GLN A 35 -7.01 -2.14 -19.17
N LEU A 36 -7.12 -2.03 -17.83
CA LEU A 36 -7.75 -0.87 -17.20
C LEU A 36 -7.09 0.45 -17.63
N ASP A 37 -7.91 1.33 -18.20
CA ASP A 37 -7.58 2.68 -18.64
C ASP A 37 -7.79 3.65 -17.47
N LEU A 38 -6.70 4.16 -16.91
CA LEU A 38 -6.70 5.06 -15.75
C LEU A 38 -6.56 6.52 -16.19
N SER A 39 -7.18 6.89 -17.31
CA SER A 39 -7.24 8.27 -17.78
C SER A 39 -8.20 9.12 -16.92
N GLU A 40 -8.12 10.44 -17.07
CA GLU A 40 -8.82 11.39 -16.18
C GLU A 40 -10.36 11.39 -16.29
N GLN A 41 -10.92 10.68 -17.26
CA GLN A 41 -12.36 10.62 -17.52
C GLN A 41 -12.98 9.34 -16.92
N ILE A 42 -12.84 9.16 -15.60
CA ILE A 42 -13.42 8.03 -14.85
C ILE A 42 -14.28 8.54 -13.68
N SER A 43 -15.36 7.84 -13.33
CA SER A 43 -16.19 8.18 -12.16
C SER A 43 -15.62 7.60 -10.86
N LEU A 44 -16.16 8.03 -9.71
CA LEU A 44 -15.82 7.43 -8.42
C LEU A 44 -16.21 5.93 -8.38
N GLU A 45 -17.36 5.55 -8.95
CA GLU A 45 -17.74 4.12 -8.99
C GLU A 45 -16.80 3.30 -9.88
N ASP A 46 -16.28 3.90 -10.95
CA ASP A 46 -15.29 3.23 -11.81
C ASP A 46 -13.96 3.02 -11.07
N ILE A 47 -13.53 3.98 -10.24
CA ILE A 47 -12.34 3.83 -9.39
C ILE A 47 -12.52 2.66 -8.42
N GLU A 48 -13.68 2.55 -7.76
CA GLU A 48 -13.98 1.46 -6.82
C GLU A 48 -13.98 0.10 -7.52
N LEU A 49 -14.63 0.01 -8.68
CA LEU A 49 -14.61 -1.19 -9.51
C LEU A 49 -13.19 -1.58 -9.92
N TYR A 50 -12.39 -0.61 -10.38
CA TYR A 50 -11.04 -0.86 -10.87
C TYR A 50 -10.12 -1.30 -9.74
N ALA A 51 -10.24 -0.70 -8.56
CA ALA A 51 -9.55 -1.13 -7.35
C ALA A 51 -9.93 -2.58 -6.98
N ALA A 52 -11.22 -2.93 -7.03
CA ALA A 52 -11.69 -4.29 -6.76
C ALA A 52 -11.12 -5.33 -7.74
N ILE A 53 -11.08 -4.99 -9.05
CA ILE A 53 -10.47 -5.84 -10.09
C ILE A 53 -8.98 -6.03 -9.82
N ILE A 54 -8.25 -4.96 -9.52
CA ILE A 54 -6.80 -5.02 -9.27
C ILE A 54 -6.49 -5.81 -8.01
N ASN A 55 -7.20 -5.58 -6.91
CA ASN A 55 -7.02 -6.32 -5.66
C ASN A 55 -7.32 -7.82 -5.85
N SER A 56 -8.38 -8.14 -6.58
CA SER A 56 -8.69 -9.53 -6.93
C SER A 56 -7.58 -10.16 -7.79
N ALA A 57 -6.98 -9.42 -8.73
CA ALA A 57 -5.88 -9.91 -9.55
C ALA A 57 -4.60 -10.15 -8.72
N LYS A 58 -4.29 -9.24 -7.78
CA LYS A 58 -3.13 -9.34 -6.89
C LYS A 58 -3.18 -10.58 -6.00
N LYS A 59 -4.36 -10.89 -5.45
CA LYS A 59 -4.60 -12.08 -4.62
C LYS A 59 -4.16 -13.38 -5.32
N ILE A 60 -4.18 -13.41 -6.65
CA ILE A 60 -3.80 -14.60 -7.44
C ILE A 60 -2.37 -14.49 -8.02
N ALA A 61 -1.91 -13.27 -8.31
CA ALA A 61 -0.63 -13.04 -8.99
C ALA A 61 0.60 -12.91 -8.07
N GLY A 62 0.41 -12.78 -6.75
CA GLY A 62 1.50 -12.67 -5.77
C GLY A 62 2.22 -11.31 -5.80
N TYR A 63 1.64 -10.31 -5.11
CA TYR A 63 2.18 -8.95 -4.89
C TYR A 63 2.96 -8.30 -6.06
N PRO A 64 2.34 -8.10 -7.23
CA PRO A 64 2.99 -7.45 -8.36
C PRO A 64 3.07 -5.91 -8.21
N SER A 65 4.30 -5.37 -8.15
CA SER A 65 4.61 -3.92 -8.11
C SER A 65 3.87 -3.08 -9.17
N HIS A 66 3.64 -3.61 -10.38
CA HIS A 66 2.91 -2.88 -11.42
C HIS A 66 1.41 -2.69 -11.12
N LEU A 67 0.77 -3.63 -10.40
CA LEU A 67 -0.61 -3.47 -9.95
C LEU A 67 -0.70 -2.47 -8.80
N ASN A 68 0.28 -2.49 -7.90
CA ASN A 68 0.36 -1.53 -6.80
C ASN A 68 0.56 -0.09 -7.32
N LYS A 69 1.35 0.07 -8.39
CA LYS A 69 1.44 1.34 -9.13
C LYS A 69 0.07 1.81 -9.63
N LYS A 70 -0.73 0.91 -10.23
CA LYS A 70 -2.09 1.24 -10.69
C LYS A 70 -3.03 1.63 -9.53
N LEU A 71 -2.92 0.95 -8.38
CA LEU A 71 -3.69 1.31 -7.17
C LEU A 71 -3.32 2.71 -6.66
N GLN A 72 -2.04 3.06 -6.66
CA GLN A 72 -1.61 4.42 -6.29
C GLN A 72 -2.12 5.47 -7.30
N GLN A 73 -2.12 5.16 -8.61
CA GLN A 73 -2.73 6.03 -9.62
C GLN A 73 -4.23 6.23 -9.41
N LEU A 74 -4.96 5.16 -9.06
CA LEU A 74 -6.37 5.26 -8.68
C LEU A 74 -6.59 6.14 -7.44
N ALA A 75 -5.70 6.06 -6.46
CA ALA A 75 -5.75 6.94 -5.28
C ALA A 75 -5.56 8.42 -5.68
N HIS A 76 -4.65 8.72 -6.60
CA HIS A 76 -4.50 10.08 -7.15
C HIS A 76 -5.76 10.58 -7.85
N LEU A 77 -6.36 9.75 -8.71
CA LEU A 77 -7.59 10.10 -9.43
C LEU A 77 -8.76 10.31 -8.46
N ARG A 78 -8.85 9.51 -7.40
CA ARG A 78 -9.87 9.66 -6.36
C ARG A 78 -9.76 11.01 -5.66
N LEU A 79 -8.55 11.42 -5.27
CA LEU A 79 -8.34 12.73 -4.64
C LEU A 79 -8.76 13.86 -5.57
N LYS A 80 -8.38 13.79 -6.85
CA LYS A 80 -8.77 14.78 -7.87
C LYS A 80 -10.29 14.90 -8.02
N LEU A 81 -11.01 13.77 -8.05
CA LEU A 81 -12.48 13.75 -8.13
C LEU A 81 -13.18 14.27 -6.88
N LEU A 82 -12.53 14.14 -5.71
CA LEU A 82 -13.01 14.73 -4.45
C LEU A 82 -12.67 16.23 -4.32
N GLY A 83 -12.09 16.85 -5.36
CA GLY A 83 -11.70 18.26 -5.36
C GLY A 83 -10.42 18.56 -4.58
N ILE A 84 -9.67 17.53 -4.18
CA ILE A 84 -8.37 17.69 -3.52
C ILE A 84 -7.30 17.81 -4.62
N ASP A 85 -6.74 19.00 -4.78
CA ASP A 85 -5.65 19.22 -5.72
C ASP A 85 -4.35 18.65 -5.14
N LEU A 86 -3.58 17.93 -5.97
CA LEU A 86 -2.24 17.46 -5.58
C LEU A 86 -1.24 18.61 -5.45
N SER A 87 -1.57 19.81 -5.95
CA SER A 87 -0.81 21.02 -5.63
C SER A 87 -0.83 21.35 -4.13
N ASP A 88 -1.85 20.91 -3.40
CA ASP A 88 -1.96 21.04 -1.94
C ASP A 88 -1.13 19.99 -1.19
N LEU A 89 -0.50 19.04 -1.90
CA LEU A 89 0.36 18.02 -1.28
C LEU A 89 1.57 18.68 -0.62
N GLN A 90 1.62 18.58 0.71
CA GLN A 90 2.75 19.04 1.52
C GLN A 90 3.31 17.89 2.34
N ILE A 91 4.64 17.81 2.38
CA ILE A 91 5.36 16.92 3.30
C ILE A 91 5.49 17.67 4.63
N VAL A 92 4.66 17.31 5.60
CA VAL A 92 4.62 17.96 6.94
C VAL A 92 5.69 17.43 7.89
N PHE A 93 6.21 16.24 7.61
CA PHE A 93 7.33 15.65 8.33
C PHE A 93 8.20 14.86 7.38
N LYS A 94 9.52 14.92 7.57
CA LYS A 94 10.48 14.15 6.78
C LYS A 94 11.74 13.89 7.58
N GLU A 95 12.14 12.64 7.64
CA GLU A 95 13.42 12.22 8.20
C GLU A 95 14.09 11.20 7.26
N SER A 96 15.41 11.25 7.15
CA SER A 96 16.17 10.32 6.33
C SER A 96 17.38 9.81 7.11
N PHE A 97 17.61 8.51 7.03
CA PHE A 97 18.63 7.81 7.80
C PHE A 97 19.03 6.53 7.06
N PHE A 98 20.01 5.83 7.60
CA PHE A 98 20.41 4.51 7.14
C PHE A 98 20.04 3.49 8.22
N ILE A 99 19.66 2.30 7.79
CA ILE A 99 19.44 1.14 8.66
C ILE A 99 20.21 -0.04 8.09
N ASN A 100 20.55 -0.99 8.96
CA ASN A 100 21.05 -2.29 8.55
C ASN A 100 19.90 -3.30 8.58
N VAL A 101 19.83 -4.15 7.56
CA VAL A 101 18.79 -5.17 7.41
C VAL A 101 19.50 -6.49 7.13
N GLU A 102 19.28 -7.49 7.98
CA GLU A 102 19.82 -8.84 7.87
C GLU A 102 18.76 -9.88 7.49
N ALA A 103 17.46 -9.53 7.57
CA ALA A 103 16.36 -10.40 7.21
C ALA A 103 15.69 -10.03 5.87
N ALA A 104 16.40 -9.30 5.00
CA ALA A 104 15.90 -8.79 3.72
C ALA A 104 14.51 -8.11 3.79
N ALA A 105 14.18 -7.46 4.91
CA ALA A 105 12.92 -6.77 5.11
C ALA A 105 13.01 -5.61 6.12
N ILE A 106 12.32 -4.52 5.82
CA ILE A 106 12.17 -3.38 6.72
C ILE A 106 10.80 -3.49 7.40
N GLY A 107 10.81 -3.58 8.73
CA GLY A 107 9.61 -3.53 9.55
C GLY A 107 9.31 -2.12 10.06
N ILE A 108 8.03 -1.83 10.26
CA ILE A 108 7.55 -0.67 11.00
C ILE A 108 6.43 -1.05 11.95
N ALA A 109 6.37 -0.35 13.09
CA ALA A 109 5.33 -0.51 14.09
C ALA A 109 5.26 0.72 15.01
N ASP A 110 4.30 0.75 15.90
CA ASP A 110 4.39 1.56 17.12
C ASP A 110 5.23 0.83 18.17
N LEU A 111 5.96 1.57 19.00
CA LEU A 111 6.70 1.00 20.14
C LEU A 111 5.81 0.15 21.07
N ALA A 112 4.53 0.50 21.22
CA ALA A 112 3.59 -0.29 22.03
C ALA A 112 3.42 -1.74 21.55
N PHE A 113 3.65 -2.01 20.27
CA PHE A 113 3.48 -3.34 19.65
C PHE A 113 4.79 -4.14 19.56
N LEU A 114 5.87 -3.69 20.21
CA LEU A 114 7.18 -4.36 20.22
C LEU A 114 7.43 -5.23 21.47
N GLN A 115 6.40 -5.52 22.27
CA GLN A 115 6.57 -6.12 23.59
C GLN A 115 6.95 -7.61 23.58
N GLN A 116 6.69 -8.32 22.48
CA GLN A 116 7.00 -9.74 22.34
C GLN A 116 7.53 -10.03 20.93
N GLU A 117 8.50 -10.94 20.84
CA GLU A 117 8.87 -11.52 19.56
C GLU A 117 7.64 -12.22 18.99
N ILE A 118 7.33 -11.95 17.72
CA ILE A 118 6.32 -12.72 17.02
C ILE A 118 7.01 -14.03 16.66
N GLU A 119 6.46 -15.15 17.11
CA GLU A 119 6.89 -16.44 16.59
C GLU A 119 6.70 -16.43 15.07
N LEU A 120 7.54 -17.14 14.31
CA LEU A 120 7.42 -17.22 12.84
C LEU A 120 6.22 -18.08 12.41
N ASN A 121 5.08 -17.90 13.08
CA ASN A 121 3.78 -18.46 12.77
C ASN A 121 3.05 -17.53 11.79
N ASN A 122 2.73 -18.07 10.61
CA ASN A 122 2.09 -17.29 9.55
C ASN A 122 0.72 -16.72 9.95
N GLU A 123 -0.02 -17.37 10.85
CA GLU A 123 -1.33 -16.87 11.28
C GLU A 123 -1.19 -15.66 12.23
N GLU A 124 -0.20 -15.69 13.13
CA GLU A 124 0.10 -14.53 13.99
C GLU A 124 0.61 -13.34 13.16
N ILE A 125 1.49 -13.60 12.19
CA ILE A 125 1.98 -12.56 11.27
C ILE A 125 0.81 -11.93 10.49
N LYS A 126 -0.10 -12.75 9.96
CA LYS A 126 -1.31 -12.24 9.28
C LYS A 126 -2.17 -11.41 10.21
N GLN A 127 -2.33 -11.84 11.47
CA GLN A 127 -3.15 -11.15 12.44
C GLN A 127 -2.59 -9.76 12.76
N VAL A 128 -1.30 -9.65 13.10
CA VAL A 128 -0.69 -8.34 13.43
C VAL A 128 -0.67 -7.39 12.23
N ILE A 129 -0.47 -7.92 11.01
CA ILE A 129 -0.57 -7.12 9.78
C ILE A 129 -2.03 -6.70 9.56
N SER A 130 -3.01 -7.60 9.74
CA SER A 130 -4.43 -7.31 9.57
C SER A 130 -4.92 -6.21 10.50
N GLN A 131 -4.40 -6.18 11.73
CA GLN A 131 -4.72 -5.15 12.73
C GLN A 131 -3.93 -3.85 12.51
N GLY A 132 -2.94 -3.87 11.62
CA GLY A 132 -2.07 -2.72 11.37
C GLY A 132 -1.12 -2.42 12.53
N GLU A 133 -0.80 -3.41 13.36
CA GLU A 133 0.10 -3.23 14.51
C GLU A 133 1.56 -3.20 14.05
N ARG A 134 1.89 -4.08 13.11
CA ARG A 134 3.23 -4.22 12.55
C ARG A 134 3.13 -4.50 11.05
N LEU A 135 3.94 -3.81 10.26
CA LEU A 135 4.02 -3.99 8.81
C LEU A 135 5.46 -4.29 8.41
N CYS A 136 5.67 -5.09 7.38
CA CYS A 136 6.99 -5.35 6.84
C CYS A 136 7.00 -5.21 5.31
N PHE A 137 8.13 -4.74 4.77
CA PHE A 137 8.36 -4.62 3.35
C PHE A 137 9.70 -5.25 2.98
N SER A 138 9.69 -6.18 2.02
CA SER A 138 10.91 -6.86 1.60
C SER A 138 11.85 -5.92 0.85
N THR A 139 13.13 -5.93 1.21
CA THR A 139 14.22 -5.27 0.48
C THR A 139 14.85 -6.15 -0.60
N ALA A 140 14.38 -7.41 -0.71
CA ALA A 140 14.90 -8.48 -1.57
C ALA A 140 16.34 -8.94 -1.29
N ALA A 141 17.09 -8.21 -0.46
CA ALA A 141 18.45 -8.55 -0.05
C ALA A 141 18.80 -7.88 1.28
N ASP A 142 19.82 -8.42 1.93
CA ASP A 142 20.41 -7.86 3.14
C ASP A 142 21.36 -6.70 2.81
N GLY A 143 21.61 -5.83 3.78
CA GLY A 143 22.60 -4.76 3.68
C GLY A 143 22.17 -3.45 4.35
N THR A 144 22.95 -2.41 4.10
CA THR A 144 22.67 -1.06 4.59
C THR A 144 21.82 -0.30 3.57
N PHE A 145 20.64 0.14 3.98
CA PHE A 145 19.69 0.82 3.11
C PHE A 145 19.41 2.24 3.57
N LYS A 146 19.27 3.15 2.60
CA LYS A 146 18.78 4.50 2.87
C LYS A 146 17.27 4.47 2.98
N VAL A 147 16.75 4.91 4.11
CA VAL A 147 15.32 5.00 4.39
C VAL A 147 14.93 6.45 4.59
N GLN A 148 13.76 6.81 4.05
CA GLN A 148 13.12 8.08 4.27
C GLN A 148 11.71 7.85 4.79
N VAL A 149 11.46 8.33 6.00
CA VAL A 149 10.12 8.38 6.57
C VAL A 149 9.56 9.78 6.32
N ARG A 150 8.32 9.85 5.83
CA ARG A 150 7.66 11.12 5.59
C ARG A 150 6.18 11.05 5.91
N ILE A 151 5.61 12.16 6.36
CA ILE A 151 4.17 12.34 6.56
C ILE A 151 3.68 13.40 5.60
N VAL A 152 2.56 13.14 4.95
CA VAL A 152 1.87 14.11 4.09
C VAL A 152 0.65 14.68 4.79
N ASN A 153 0.23 15.89 4.40
CA ASN A 153 -0.96 16.57 4.93
C ASN A 153 -2.30 15.98 4.44
N LEU A 154 -2.28 15.11 3.44
CA LEU A 154 -3.46 14.46 2.89
C LEU A 154 -3.78 13.16 3.65
N GLU A 155 -5.01 12.66 3.51
CA GLU A 155 -5.42 11.39 4.12
C GLU A 155 -4.95 10.15 3.35
N TYR A 156 -4.27 10.33 2.21
CA TYR A 156 -3.70 9.24 1.40
C TYR A 156 -2.20 9.44 1.19
N PRO A 157 -1.37 8.38 1.27
CA PRO A 157 0.08 8.49 1.16
C PRO A 157 0.47 8.58 -0.31
N VAL A 158 0.34 9.79 -0.86
CA VAL A 158 0.59 10.08 -2.27
C VAL A 158 1.94 10.76 -2.51
N PHE A 159 2.35 10.75 -3.77
CA PHE A 159 3.56 11.38 -4.28
C PHE A 159 3.17 12.40 -5.35
N SER A 160 3.94 13.48 -5.46
CA SER A 160 3.80 14.42 -6.56
C SER A 160 4.09 13.73 -7.90
N GLU A 161 3.58 14.28 -9.01
CA GLU A 161 3.87 13.74 -10.35
C GLU A 161 5.37 13.60 -10.64
N LYS A 162 6.17 14.58 -10.16
CA LYS A 162 7.62 14.57 -10.31
C LYS A 162 8.26 13.40 -9.56
N GLU A 163 7.79 13.11 -8.34
CA GLU A 163 8.30 11.99 -7.55
C GLU A 163 7.88 10.64 -8.12
N ASN A 164 6.64 10.51 -8.61
CA ASN A 164 6.14 9.27 -9.23
C ASN A 164 7.01 8.82 -10.41
N LYS A 165 7.57 9.74 -11.19
CA LYS A 165 8.50 9.45 -12.30
C LYS A 165 9.82 8.81 -11.83
N ASN A 166 10.13 8.91 -10.55
CA ASN A 166 11.34 8.38 -9.93
C ASN A 166 11.11 7.11 -9.10
N LEU A 167 9.86 6.68 -8.89
CA LEU A 167 9.55 5.45 -8.17
C LEU A 167 9.65 4.23 -9.11
N VAL A 168 10.35 3.20 -8.64
CA VAL A 168 10.64 1.95 -9.38
C VAL A 168 9.98 0.72 -8.74
N ALA A 169 9.67 0.76 -7.45
CA ALA A 169 8.90 -0.29 -6.78
C ALA A 169 7.81 0.32 -5.90
N TYR A 170 6.67 -0.35 -5.84
CA TYR A 170 5.46 0.12 -5.18
C TYR A 170 4.89 -0.99 -4.30
N SER A 171 4.67 -0.70 -3.01
CA SER A 171 3.89 -1.56 -2.13
C SER A 171 2.40 -1.22 -2.19
N ASP A 172 1.63 -2.04 -1.49
CA ASP A 172 0.28 -1.70 -1.12
C ASP A 172 0.20 -0.52 -0.17
N ILE A 173 -0.99 0.09 -0.16
CA ILE A 173 -1.39 1.02 0.88
C ILE A 173 -2.03 0.19 1.97
N LEU A 174 -1.36 0.11 3.11
CA LEU A 174 -1.80 -0.59 4.31
C LEU A 174 -2.09 0.43 5.40
N THR A 175 -2.77 -0.01 6.44
CA THR A 175 -3.08 0.78 7.62
C THR A 175 -2.10 0.40 8.74
N LEU A 176 -1.62 1.41 9.46
CA LEU A 176 -0.75 1.27 10.63
C LEU A 176 -1.34 2.04 11.80
N GLN A 177 -1.39 1.41 12.97
CA GLN A 177 -1.76 2.04 14.22
C GLN A 177 -0.52 2.54 14.94
N LEU A 178 -0.54 3.80 15.38
CA LEU A 178 0.52 4.44 16.16
C LEU A 178 -0.05 5.05 17.45
N PRO A 179 -0.53 4.25 18.41
CA PRO A 179 -1.19 4.76 19.61
C PRO A 179 -0.28 5.64 20.48
N THR A 180 1.03 5.38 20.53
CA THR A 180 1.97 6.22 21.29
C THR A 180 2.59 7.32 20.45
N GLY A 181 2.52 7.18 19.12
CA GLY A 181 3.21 8.07 18.18
C GLY A 181 4.72 7.81 18.10
N ALA A 182 5.23 6.74 18.72
CA ALA A 182 6.61 6.31 18.58
C ALA A 182 6.71 5.29 17.44
N LEU A 183 6.84 5.79 16.21
CA LEU A 183 7.08 4.95 15.04
C LEU A 183 8.49 4.37 15.13
N VAL A 184 8.57 3.04 15.20
CA VAL A 184 9.82 2.31 15.18
C VAL A 184 10.06 1.71 13.80
N ILE A 185 11.33 1.65 13.42
CA ILE A 185 11.83 0.98 12.22
C ILE A 185 12.68 -0.19 12.70
N THR A 186 12.45 -1.38 12.17
CA THR A 186 13.06 -2.62 12.62
C THR A 186 13.60 -3.41 11.43
N ASP A 187 14.54 -4.31 11.68
CA ASP A 187 14.84 -5.40 10.75
C ASP A 187 13.74 -6.46 10.89
N TYR A 188 12.91 -6.61 9.84
CA TYR A 188 11.73 -7.48 9.85
C TYR A 188 10.85 -7.28 11.12
N PHE A 189 10.35 -8.36 11.74
CA PHE A 189 9.57 -8.31 12.98
C PHE A 189 10.44 -8.34 14.26
N SER A 190 11.71 -7.91 14.18
CA SER A 190 12.57 -7.74 15.36
C SER A 190 11.93 -6.82 16.40
N ILE A 191 12.13 -7.13 17.69
CA ILE A 191 11.72 -6.27 18.81
C ILE A 191 12.73 -5.15 19.10
N THR A 192 13.88 -5.15 18.42
CA THR A 192 14.92 -4.13 18.58
C THR A 192 14.78 -3.09 17.47
N PRO A 193 14.48 -1.82 17.81
CA PRO A 193 14.42 -0.76 16.81
C PRO A 193 15.80 -0.39 16.26
N GLU A 194 15.94 -0.38 14.93
CA GLU A 194 17.04 0.30 14.23
C GLU A 194 16.91 1.82 14.38
N LYS A 195 15.68 2.32 14.42
CA LYS A 195 15.36 3.75 14.54
C LYS A 195 14.02 3.95 15.21
N THR A 196 13.91 4.99 16.04
CA THR A 196 12.63 5.46 16.58
C THR A 196 12.40 6.91 16.15
N ILE A 197 11.18 7.22 15.72
CA ILE A 197 10.76 8.52 15.22
C ILE A 197 9.47 8.92 15.95
N LYS A 198 9.41 10.16 16.43
CA LYS A 198 8.20 10.70 17.05
C LYS A 198 7.30 11.30 15.98
N VAL A 199 6.06 10.85 15.95
CA VAL A 199 4.99 11.34 15.08
C VAL A 199 3.70 11.51 15.91
N PRO A 200 2.70 12.26 15.43
CA PRO A 200 1.43 12.35 16.14
C PRO A 200 0.78 10.97 16.32
N SER A 201 0.21 10.68 17.49
CA SER A 201 -0.47 9.41 17.72
C SER A 201 -1.74 9.27 16.88
N GLY A 202 -2.07 8.05 16.46
CA GLY A 202 -3.31 7.74 15.75
C GLY A 202 -3.10 6.71 14.63
N GLN A 203 -4.07 6.64 13.72
CA GLN A 203 -4.03 5.70 12.60
C GLN A 203 -3.52 6.36 11.31
N TYR A 204 -2.76 5.60 10.53
CA TYR A 204 -2.11 6.06 9.30
C TYR A 204 -2.36 5.10 8.15
N ARG A 205 -2.61 5.64 6.95
CA ARG A 205 -2.38 4.92 5.70
C ARG A 205 -0.90 5.01 5.36
N VAL A 206 -0.28 3.89 5.03
CA VAL A 206 1.16 3.77 4.80
C VAL A 206 1.43 3.04 3.50
N CYS A 207 2.38 3.54 2.72
CA CYS A 207 2.96 2.80 1.60
C CYS A 207 4.49 2.89 1.60
N PHE A 208 5.11 1.85 1.09
CA PHE A 208 6.54 1.66 0.92
C PHE A 208 6.86 1.71 -0.57
N ASN A 209 7.80 2.56 -0.96
CA ASN A 209 8.21 2.67 -2.35
C ASN A 209 9.73 2.75 -2.45
N LEU A 210 10.30 2.23 -3.54
CA LEU A 210 11.72 2.39 -3.84
C LEU A 210 11.87 3.42 -4.96
N ASN A 211 12.78 4.37 -4.80
CA ASN A 211 13.12 5.30 -5.86
C ASN A 211 14.37 4.87 -6.66
N LYS A 212 14.59 5.50 -7.82
CA LYS A 212 15.75 5.27 -8.70
C LYS A 212 17.11 5.50 -8.01
N GLN A 213 17.13 6.26 -6.92
CA GLN A 213 18.34 6.54 -6.12
C GLN A 213 18.59 5.49 -5.04
N GLY A 214 17.82 4.39 -4.99
CA GLY A 214 17.99 3.34 -3.99
C GLY A 214 17.52 3.73 -2.58
N THR A 215 16.64 4.73 -2.46
CA THR A 215 16.03 5.11 -1.17
C THR A 215 14.67 4.46 -1.03
N TYR A 216 14.47 3.72 0.06
CA TYR A 216 13.15 3.26 0.48
C TYR A 216 12.40 4.42 1.14
N ILE A 217 11.20 4.69 0.66
CA ILE A 217 10.34 5.77 1.14
C ILE A 217 9.14 5.14 1.83
N ILE A 218 9.03 5.39 3.13
CA ILE A 218 7.87 5.06 3.95
C ILE A 218 7.03 6.33 4.04
N CYS A 219 5.94 6.37 3.28
CA CYS A 219 5.04 7.51 3.20
C CYS A 219 3.81 7.25 4.06
N LEU A 220 3.58 8.09 5.06
CA LEU A 220 2.44 8.01 5.96
C LEU A 220 1.46 9.16 5.68
N ALA A 221 0.18 8.86 5.79
CA ALA A 221 -0.91 9.82 5.71
C ALA A 221 -1.87 9.57 6.87
N LYS A 222 -2.08 10.58 7.71
CA LYS A 222 -2.92 10.44 8.90
C LYS A 222 -4.38 10.26 8.50
N ILE A 223 -5.07 9.32 9.13
CA ILE A 223 -6.50 9.10 8.94
C ILE A 223 -7.24 9.97 9.97
N ASN A 224 -8.11 10.89 9.53
CA ASN A 224 -8.84 11.78 10.44
C ASN A 224 -10.20 11.21 10.91
N SER A 225 -10.43 9.92 10.73
CA SER A 225 -11.67 9.26 11.18
C SER A 225 -11.56 8.92 12.67
N GLU A 226 -12.40 9.54 13.50
CA GLU A 226 -12.40 9.38 14.95
C GLU A 226 -13.09 8.08 15.43
N THR A 227 -13.76 7.33 14.55
CA THR A 227 -14.75 6.33 15.00
C THR A 227 -14.54 4.89 14.56
N GLU A 228 -13.66 4.57 13.59
CA GLU A 228 -13.46 3.18 13.17
C GLU A 228 -11.99 2.84 12.87
N ILE A 229 -11.49 1.78 13.52
CA ILE A 229 -10.20 1.16 13.20
C ILE A 229 -10.33 0.47 11.85
N ILE A 230 -9.58 0.93 10.86
CA ILE A 230 -9.49 0.29 9.54
C ILE A 230 -8.46 -0.84 9.58
N ASN A 231 -8.90 -2.07 9.31
CA ASN A 231 -8.04 -3.25 9.23
C ASN A 231 -7.52 -3.50 7.81
N ASN A 232 -6.38 -4.18 7.69
CA ASN A 232 -5.81 -4.62 6.42
C ASN A 232 -6.40 -5.97 5.98
N ASP A 233 -6.69 -6.09 4.70
CA ASP A 233 -7.05 -7.37 4.06
C ASP A 233 -5.76 -8.17 3.81
N THR A 234 -5.53 -9.21 4.61
CA THR A 234 -4.36 -10.10 4.52
C THR A 234 -4.70 -11.46 3.91
N ASP A 235 -5.94 -11.66 3.45
CA ASP A 235 -6.39 -12.95 2.94
C ASP A 235 -5.73 -13.28 1.59
N ILE A 236 -4.94 -14.35 1.59
CA ILE A 236 -4.46 -15.03 0.38
C ILE A 236 -5.51 -16.12 0.05
N PRO A 237 -6.15 -16.11 -1.12
CA PRO A 237 -7.10 -17.16 -1.47
C PRO A 237 -6.40 -18.52 -1.51
N THR A 238 -6.90 -19.46 -0.73
CA THR A 238 -6.58 -20.88 -0.87
C THR A 238 -7.12 -21.35 -2.22
N LEU A 239 -6.22 -21.83 -3.08
CA LEU A 239 -6.64 -22.55 -4.28
C LEU A 239 -7.07 -23.96 -3.84
N GLU A 240 -8.38 -24.18 -3.73
CA GLU A 240 -8.96 -25.53 -3.73
C GLU A 240 -8.79 -26.21 -5.09
#